data_AF-A0A433Q6H5-F1
#
_entry.id   AF-A0A433Q6H5-F1
#
_cell.length_a   1.000
_cell.length_b   1.000
_cell.length_c   1.000
_cell.angle_alpha   90.00
_cell.angle_beta   90.00
_cell.angle_gamma   90.00
#
_symmetry.space_group_name_H-M   'P 1'
#
loop_
_entity.id
_entity.type
_entity.pdbx_description
1 polymer ?
#
loop_
_entity_poly.entity_id
_entity_poly.type
_entity_poly.pdbx_seq_one_letter_code
_entity_poly.pdbx_strand_id
1 'polypeptide(L)'
;MEPIVPSDAKDLPPTWENLVWRILKNVLFSFTVVLRAVTSVQLDVQGRKQALTETVPGACLYHGLYGTTLFAGNFTASVDMFSSLCLLLFVAIDTLAIYANLHFIVARVGPFTVYKDTVATAATNLLTNPCELNTWIDTMFHEYAQPTPPHSPAHQHRLVFLMNLAEPMMAPLEDSVVERSVLPAVYPYLTSNVNRELFESAHSLVLAVFAAKKAAARELSPVYARVLIEGYPTLLTIEQLRTAYITMVQSLAETDDALAWLTVQHLMRKIESLPVATTTTTTTTTTTTTAAAAAAAAAAATASPPADDPALLARSHYLIVLADQLRPLSSVGFFRLLLRSLRSLIIREPNAFARHAVMKVVFEAIAGAGGNGGVSEIGKVEGVKWFLTLKKDVEGSGNARDGGC
;
A
#
# COMPACT_ATOMS: atom_id res chain seq x y z
N MET A 1 8.11 -33.88 46.77
CA MET A 1 6.64 -33.77 46.64
C MET A 1 6.41 -32.95 45.39
N GLU A 2 6.48 -33.62 44.24
CA GLU A 2 6.23 -33.01 42.92
C GLU A 2 4.74 -32.65 42.80
N PRO A 3 4.38 -31.50 42.22
CA PRO A 3 2.99 -31.23 41.92
C PRO A 3 2.56 -32.08 40.73
N ILE A 4 1.60 -32.96 40.99
CA ILE A 4 0.88 -33.75 39.99
C ILE A 4 0.19 -32.76 39.04
N VAL A 5 0.62 -32.72 37.78
CA VAL A 5 -0.08 -32.03 36.70
C VAL A 5 -1.28 -32.90 36.29
N PRO A 6 -2.54 -32.46 36.41
CA PRO A 6 -3.68 -33.23 35.93
C PRO A 6 -3.69 -33.22 34.39
N SER A 7 -3.67 -34.41 33.81
CA SER A 7 -3.58 -34.71 32.38
C SER A 7 -4.92 -34.55 31.63
N ASP A 8 -5.80 -33.63 32.01
CA ASP A 8 -7.15 -33.52 31.42
C ASP A 8 -7.52 -32.07 31.08
N ALA A 9 -6.88 -31.53 30.04
CA ALA A 9 -7.25 -30.25 29.43
C ALA A 9 -8.16 -30.41 28.20
N LYS A 10 -8.91 -31.52 28.09
CA LYS A 10 -9.77 -31.81 26.91
C LYS A 10 -11.26 -31.55 27.08
N ASP A 11 -11.77 -31.38 28.31
CA ASP A 11 -13.22 -31.30 28.57
C ASP A 11 -13.63 -30.05 29.37
N LEU A 12 -13.13 -28.87 28.98
CA LEU A 12 -13.77 -27.61 29.38
C LEU A 12 -15.04 -27.42 28.54
N PRO A 13 -16.22 -27.11 29.14
CA PRO A 13 -17.44 -26.86 28.39
C PRO A 13 -17.19 -25.74 27.38
N PRO A 14 -17.77 -25.79 26.17
CA PRO A 14 -17.58 -24.74 25.20
C PRO A 14 -18.03 -23.43 25.85
N THR A 15 -17.09 -22.50 26.04
CA THR A 15 -17.42 -21.16 26.51
C THR A 15 -18.51 -20.59 25.61
N TRP A 16 -19.40 -19.76 26.16
CA TRP A 16 -20.47 -19.12 25.39
C TRP A 16 -19.92 -18.42 24.13
N GLU A 17 -18.69 -17.90 24.20
CA GLU A 17 -17.93 -17.33 23.08
C GLU A 17 -17.71 -18.35 21.95
N ASN A 18 -17.28 -19.58 22.28
CA ASN A 18 -17.08 -20.64 21.30
C ASN A 18 -18.40 -21.03 20.63
N LEU A 19 -19.52 -21.01 21.36
CA LEU A 19 -20.83 -21.30 20.81
C LEU A 19 -21.32 -20.20 19.87
N VAL A 20 -21.16 -18.92 20.25
CA VAL A 20 -21.47 -17.76 19.40
C VAL A 20 -20.65 -17.79 18.12
N TRP A 21 -19.33 -18.00 18.22
CA TRP A 21 -18.47 -18.08 17.05
C TRP A 21 -18.78 -19.26 16.15
N ARG A 22 -19.20 -20.41 16.71
CA ARG A 22 -19.68 -21.54 15.93
C ARG A 22 -20.94 -21.19 15.13
N ILE A 23 -21.89 -20.47 15.73
CA ILE A 23 -23.09 -19.99 15.04
C ILE A 23 -22.71 -19.03 13.91
N LEU A 24 -21.88 -18.02 14.20
CA LEU A 24 -21.43 -17.04 13.20
C LEU A 24 -20.69 -17.70 12.03
N LYS A 25 -19.85 -18.69 12.31
CA LYS A 25 -19.15 -19.48 11.29
C LYS A 25 -20.13 -20.24 10.40
N ASN A 26 -21.15 -20.88 11.00
CA ASN A 26 -22.19 -21.57 10.25
C ASN A 26 -22.99 -20.62 9.36
N VAL A 27 -23.35 -19.44 9.88
CA VAL A 27 -24.01 -18.37 9.12
C VAL A 27 -23.16 -17.99 7.90
N LEU A 28 -21.87 -17.69 8.11
CA LEU A 28 -20.96 -17.34 7.01
C LEU A 28 -20.90 -18.42 5.92
N PHE A 29 -20.80 -19.70 6.30
CA PHE A 29 -20.77 -20.79 5.33
C PHE A 29 -22.09 -20.99 4.62
N SER A 30 -23.22 -20.93 5.32
CA SER A 30 -24.55 -21.02 4.72
C SER A 30 -24.78 -19.91 3.68
N PHE A 31 -24.47 -18.65 4.04
CA PHE A 31 -24.53 -17.54 3.09
C PHE A 31 -23.59 -17.75 1.92
N THR A 32 -22.37 -18.25 2.15
CA THR A 32 -21.42 -18.46 1.06
C THR A 32 -21.88 -19.55 0.08
N VAL A 33 -22.53 -20.62 0.55
CA VAL A 33 -23.10 -21.64 -0.34
C VAL A 33 -24.22 -21.05 -1.19
N VAL A 34 -25.12 -20.27 -0.57
CA VAL A 34 -26.24 -19.61 -1.29
C VAL A 34 -25.72 -18.60 -2.30
N LEU A 35 -24.82 -17.70 -1.88
CA LEU A 35 -24.24 -16.69 -2.75
C LEU A 35 -23.43 -17.31 -3.88
N ARG A 36 -22.65 -18.38 -3.63
CA ARG A 36 -21.95 -19.12 -4.69
C ARG A 36 -22.94 -19.69 -5.70
N ALA A 37 -24.01 -20.36 -5.25
CA ALA A 37 -25.01 -20.91 -6.14
C ALA A 37 -25.62 -19.83 -7.03
N VAL A 38 -25.96 -18.67 -6.44
CA VAL A 38 -26.47 -17.51 -7.17
C VAL A 38 -25.44 -16.97 -8.18
N THR A 39 -24.18 -16.75 -7.77
CA THR A 39 -23.10 -16.27 -8.67
C THR A 39 -22.75 -17.27 -9.79
N SER A 40 -22.91 -18.58 -9.56
CA SER A 40 -22.64 -19.59 -10.58
C SER A 40 -23.62 -19.53 -11.75
N VAL A 41 -24.88 -19.16 -11.48
CA VAL A 41 -25.88 -18.85 -12.51
C VAL A 41 -25.45 -17.61 -13.30
N GLN A 42 -24.84 -16.61 -12.64
CA GLN A 42 -24.35 -15.41 -13.32
C GLN A 42 -23.24 -15.76 -14.33
N LEU A 43 -22.29 -16.60 -13.93
CA LEU A 43 -21.20 -17.05 -14.80
C LEU A 43 -21.71 -17.82 -16.03
N ASP A 44 -22.71 -18.69 -15.86
CA ASP A 44 -23.31 -19.43 -16.97
C ASP A 44 -24.04 -18.51 -17.97
N VAL A 45 -24.75 -17.50 -17.48
CA VAL A 45 -25.40 -16.49 -18.33
C VAL A 45 -24.37 -15.63 -19.07
N GLN A 46 -23.27 -15.25 -18.42
CA GLN A 46 -22.19 -14.50 -19.06
C GLN A 46 -21.41 -15.33 -20.09
N GLY A 47 -21.14 -16.61 -19.80
CA GLY A 47 -20.49 -17.52 -20.75
C GLY A 47 -21.32 -17.69 -22.02
N ARG A 48 -22.65 -17.81 -21.89
CA ARG A 48 -23.57 -17.81 -23.04
C ARG A 48 -23.50 -16.52 -23.84
N LYS A 49 -23.37 -15.35 -23.20
CA LYS A 49 -23.21 -14.06 -23.88
C LYS A 49 -21.92 -14.01 -24.72
N GLN A 50 -20.78 -14.42 -24.15
CA GLN A 50 -19.49 -14.40 -24.86
C GLN A 50 -19.53 -15.28 -26.13
N ALA A 51 -20.11 -16.48 -26.03
CA ALA A 51 -20.29 -17.39 -27.17
C ALA A 51 -21.20 -16.82 -28.28
N LEU A 52 -22.20 -16.00 -27.92
CA LEU A 52 -23.06 -15.31 -28.87
C LEU A 52 -22.36 -14.12 -29.56
N THR A 53 -21.46 -13.42 -28.88
CA THR A 53 -20.64 -12.34 -29.49
C THR A 53 -19.57 -12.86 -30.45
N GLU A 54 -19.00 -14.04 -30.22
CA GLU A 54 -17.98 -14.63 -31.12
C GLU A 54 -18.57 -15.16 -32.44
N THR A 55 -19.86 -15.47 -32.48
CA THR A 55 -20.53 -16.03 -33.67
C THR A 55 -21.06 -14.96 -34.63
N VAL A 56 -21.10 -13.68 -34.24
CA VAL A 56 -21.49 -12.56 -35.11
C VAL A 56 -20.54 -11.36 -34.90
N PRO A 57 -19.45 -11.24 -35.67
CA PRO A 57 -18.57 -10.09 -35.60
C PRO A 57 -19.25 -8.90 -36.28
N GLY A 58 -19.84 -7.98 -35.50
CA GLY A 58 -20.40 -6.74 -36.05
C GLY A 58 -21.48 -6.02 -35.22
N ALA A 59 -21.99 -6.59 -34.13
CA ALA A 59 -22.98 -5.90 -33.30
C ALA A 59 -22.31 -4.90 -32.33
N CYS A 60 -21.99 -3.71 -32.83
CA CYS A 60 -21.75 -2.55 -31.96
C CYS A 60 -23.06 -2.18 -31.25
N LEU A 61 -23.21 -2.59 -29.98
CA LEU A 61 -24.23 -2.06 -29.09
C LEU A 61 -23.82 -0.63 -28.70
N TYR A 62 -24.34 0.35 -29.44
CA TYR A 62 -24.26 1.76 -29.06
C TYR A 62 -24.94 1.94 -27.69
N HIS A 63 -24.15 2.33 -26.69
CA HIS A 63 -24.64 2.79 -25.40
C HIS A 63 -24.92 4.29 -25.51
N GLY A 64 -26.08 4.64 -26.07
CA GLY A 64 -26.55 6.02 -26.20
C GLY A 64 -27.89 6.20 -25.50
N LEU A 65 -27.90 7.05 -24.48
CA LEU A 65 -29.11 7.58 -23.84
C LEU A 65 -30.07 8.15 -24.91
N TYR A 66 -31.33 7.72 -24.85
CA TYR A 66 -32.48 8.25 -25.60
C TYR A 66 -32.32 8.29 -27.13
N GLY A 67 -32.60 7.16 -27.79
CA GLY A 67 -32.74 7.12 -29.25
C GLY A 67 -33.50 5.89 -29.73
N THR A 68 -34.83 5.99 -29.82
CA THR A 68 -35.65 4.99 -30.51
C THR A 68 -35.39 5.04 -32.01
N THR A 69 -34.48 4.24 -32.52
CA THR A 69 -34.47 3.84 -33.94
C THR A 69 -34.81 2.37 -34.06
N LEU A 70 -36.05 2.12 -34.47
CA LEU A 70 -36.61 0.82 -34.84
C LEU A 70 -35.78 0.14 -35.94
N PHE A 71 -35.14 -0.98 -35.61
CA PHE A 71 -34.91 -2.05 -36.58
C PHE A 71 -35.95 -3.14 -36.33
N ALA A 72 -36.85 -3.32 -37.29
CA ALA A 72 -37.88 -4.34 -37.29
C ALA A 72 -37.25 -5.70 -37.64
N GLY A 73 -36.88 -6.47 -36.62
CA GLY A 73 -36.45 -7.86 -36.72
C GLY A 73 -36.25 -8.47 -35.33
N ASN A 74 -37.16 -9.36 -34.91
CA ASN A 74 -37.11 -10.17 -33.68
C ASN A 74 -36.62 -9.47 -32.40
N PHE A 75 -37.43 -8.54 -31.88
CA PHE A 75 -37.11 -7.68 -30.73
C PHE A 75 -37.38 -8.29 -29.34
N THR A 76 -37.95 -9.50 -29.24
CA THR A 76 -38.25 -10.12 -27.93
C THR A 76 -37.00 -10.57 -27.17
N ALA A 77 -35.94 -10.99 -27.86
CA ALA A 77 -34.68 -11.39 -27.22
C ALA A 77 -33.89 -10.22 -26.61
N SER A 78 -34.08 -8.99 -27.11
CA SER A 78 -33.37 -7.80 -26.63
C SER A 78 -33.85 -7.39 -25.24
N VAL A 79 -35.16 -7.30 -25.02
CA VAL A 79 -35.76 -6.82 -23.76
C VAL A 79 -35.52 -7.81 -22.61
N ASP A 80 -35.63 -9.11 -22.86
CA ASP A 80 -35.35 -10.16 -21.87
C ASP A 80 -33.86 -10.20 -21.50
N MET A 81 -32.96 -9.94 -22.46
CA MET A 81 -31.53 -9.86 -22.20
C MET A 81 -31.16 -8.63 -21.35
N PHE A 82 -31.74 -7.46 -21.64
CA PHE A 82 -31.55 -6.25 -20.83
C PHE A 82 -32.08 -6.43 -19.40
N SER A 83 -33.28 -6.98 -19.24
CA SER A 83 -33.86 -7.26 -17.92
C SER A 83 -33.00 -8.25 -17.12
N SER A 84 -32.48 -9.29 -17.77
CA SER A 84 -31.60 -10.27 -17.13
C SER A 84 -30.25 -9.66 -16.74
N LEU A 85 -29.70 -8.73 -17.53
CA LEU A 85 -28.44 -8.04 -17.23
C LEU A 85 -28.55 -7.13 -16.02
N CYS A 86 -29.63 -6.35 -15.90
CA CYS A 86 -29.88 -5.52 -14.73
C CYS A 86 -30.01 -6.37 -13.46
N LEU A 87 -30.73 -7.49 -13.52
CA LEU A 87 -30.87 -8.41 -12.39
C LEU A 87 -29.52 -9.00 -11.94
N LEU A 88 -28.64 -9.38 -12.88
CA LEU A 88 -27.30 -9.88 -12.56
C LEU A 88 -26.47 -8.83 -11.82
N LEU A 89 -26.59 -7.56 -12.20
CA LEU A 89 -25.86 -6.47 -11.56
C LEU A 89 -26.36 -6.22 -10.14
N PHE A 90 -27.68 -6.14 -9.92
CA PHE A 90 -28.25 -6.00 -8.57
C PHE A 90 -27.84 -7.15 -7.65
N VAL A 91 -27.87 -8.39 -8.17
CA VAL A 91 -27.42 -9.56 -7.41
C VAL A 91 -25.94 -9.47 -7.04
N ALA A 92 -25.08 -8.96 -7.93
CA ALA A 92 -23.66 -8.76 -7.63
C ALA A 92 -23.46 -7.70 -6.53
N ILE A 93 -24.17 -6.58 -6.62
CA ILE A 93 -24.17 -5.51 -5.62
C ILE A 93 -24.64 -6.03 -4.26
N ASP A 94 -25.75 -6.76 -4.21
CA ASP A 94 -26.28 -7.33 -2.97
C ASP A 94 -25.34 -8.38 -2.38
N THR A 95 -24.72 -9.21 -3.21
CA THR A 95 -23.71 -10.19 -2.80
C THR A 95 -22.53 -9.50 -2.11
N LEU A 96 -22.02 -8.42 -2.71
CA LEU A 96 -20.93 -7.63 -2.13
C LEU A 96 -21.35 -6.93 -0.85
N ALA A 97 -22.55 -6.36 -0.80
CA ALA A 97 -23.09 -5.71 0.40
C ALA A 97 -23.27 -6.70 1.57
N ILE A 98 -23.74 -7.93 1.30
CA ILE A 98 -23.85 -8.99 2.30
C ILE A 98 -22.45 -9.36 2.82
N TYR A 99 -21.48 -9.57 1.93
CA TYR A 99 -20.12 -9.89 2.36
C TYR A 99 -19.43 -8.76 3.12
N ALA A 100 -19.71 -7.50 2.77
CA ALA A 100 -19.22 -6.33 3.50
C ALA A 100 -19.69 -6.36 4.96
N ASN A 101 -20.96 -6.70 5.21
CA ASN A 101 -21.51 -6.82 6.55
C ASN A 101 -21.03 -8.07 7.31
N LEU A 102 -20.66 -9.14 6.61
CA LEU A 102 -20.14 -10.38 7.21
C LEU A 102 -18.60 -10.39 7.36
N HIS A 103 -17.91 -9.34 6.91
CA HIS A 103 -16.44 -9.36 6.85
C HIS A 103 -15.77 -9.52 8.22
N PHE A 104 -16.38 -9.03 9.30
CA PHE A 104 -15.84 -9.23 10.65
C PHE A 104 -15.72 -10.72 11.03
N ILE A 105 -16.59 -11.58 10.50
CA ILE A 105 -16.50 -13.04 10.68
C ILE A 105 -15.34 -13.59 9.85
N VAL A 106 -15.20 -13.12 8.61
CA VAL A 106 -14.14 -13.54 7.69
C VAL A 106 -12.75 -13.14 8.23
N ALA A 107 -12.61 -11.94 8.79
CA ALA A 107 -11.37 -11.48 9.43
C ALA A 107 -10.94 -12.41 10.57
N ARG A 108 -11.90 -12.96 11.33
CA ARG A 108 -11.62 -13.91 12.43
C ARG A 108 -11.34 -15.34 11.94
N VAL A 109 -12.08 -15.83 10.95
CA VAL A 109 -12.00 -17.22 10.45
C VAL A 109 -10.90 -17.41 9.42
N GLY A 110 -10.49 -16.34 8.75
CA GLY A 110 -9.61 -16.36 7.60
C GLY A 110 -10.38 -16.51 6.28
N PRO A 111 -9.93 -15.87 5.18
CA PRO A 111 -10.59 -15.98 3.90
C PRO A 111 -10.30 -17.34 3.24
N PHE A 112 -11.36 -18.03 2.81
CA PHE A 112 -11.28 -19.31 2.11
C PHE A 112 -11.55 -19.16 0.61
N THR A 113 -11.14 -20.15 -0.18
CA THR A 113 -11.14 -20.08 -1.66
C THR A 113 -12.51 -19.75 -2.24
N VAL A 114 -13.55 -20.47 -1.81
CA VAL A 114 -14.93 -20.27 -2.27
C VAL A 114 -15.41 -18.84 -2.06
N TYR A 115 -15.11 -18.26 -0.91
CA TYR A 115 -15.43 -16.86 -0.61
C TYR A 115 -14.71 -15.91 -1.56
N LYS A 116 -13.39 -16.09 -1.73
CA LYS A 116 -12.57 -15.25 -2.63
C LYS A 116 -13.08 -15.29 -4.06
N ASP A 117 -13.39 -16.47 -4.58
CA ASP A 117 -13.90 -16.66 -5.95
C ASP A 117 -15.26 -15.97 -6.14
N THR A 118 -16.14 -16.07 -5.15
CA THR A 118 -17.49 -15.48 -5.19
C THR A 118 -17.40 -13.95 -5.20
N VAL A 119 -16.57 -13.38 -4.31
CA VAL A 119 -16.31 -11.93 -4.26
C VAL A 119 -15.66 -11.44 -5.56
N ALA A 120 -14.66 -12.14 -6.09
CA ALA A 120 -13.98 -11.78 -7.34
C ALA A 120 -14.93 -11.81 -8.54
N THR A 121 -15.84 -12.80 -8.58
CA THR A 121 -16.87 -12.90 -9.62
C THR A 121 -17.84 -11.73 -9.55
N ALA A 122 -18.37 -11.43 -8.36
CA ALA A 122 -19.28 -10.30 -8.17
C ALA A 122 -18.61 -8.95 -8.49
N ALA A 123 -17.35 -8.78 -8.09
CA ALA A 123 -16.53 -7.61 -8.42
C ALA A 123 -16.35 -7.43 -9.93
N THR A 124 -16.07 -8.52 -10.66
CA THR A 124 -15.90 -8.49 -12.13
C THR A 124 -17.19 -8.09 -12.85
N ASN A 125 -18.34 -8.56 -12.35
CA ASN A 125 -19.65 -8.16 -12.87
C ASN A 125 -19.92 -6.66 -12.69
N LEU A 126 -19.51 -6.10 -11.55
CA LEU A 126 -19.63 -4.68 -11.28
C LEU A 126 -18.67 -3.84 -12.15
N LEU A 127 -17.43 -4.32 -12.36
CA LEU A 127 -16.44 -3.70 -13.26
C LEU A 127 -16.93 -3.59 -14.71
N THR A 128 -17.83 -4.47 -15.14
CA THR A 128 -18.44 -4.43 -16.48
C THR A 128 -19.39 -3.23 -16.65
N ASN A 129 -19.85 -2.61 -15.55
CA ASN A 129 -20.83 -1.51 -15.55
C ASN A 129 -20.33 -0.31 -14.72
N PRO A 130 -19.46 0.56 -15.29
CA PRO A 130 -18.82 1.65 -14.54
C PRO A 130 -19.78 2.66 -13.87
N CYS A 131 -20.93 2.96 -14.48
CA CYS A 131 -21.90 3.92 -13.92
C CYS A 131 -22.46 3.45 -12.57
N GLU A 132 -22.82 2.17 -12.49
CA GLU A 132 -23.40 1.55 -11.30
C GLU A 132 -22.33 1.29 -10.25
N LEU A 133 -21.11 0.94 -10.67
CA LEU A 133 -19.93 0.90 -9.81
C LEU A 133 -19.72 2.25 -9.09
N ASN A 134 -19.72 3.36 -9.83
CA ASN A 134 -19.51 4.69 -9.27
C ASN A 134 -20.63 5.06 -8.28
N THR A 135 -21.89 4.82 -8.64
CA THR A 135 -23.04 5.08 -7.76
C THR A 135 -22.98 4.26 -6.47
N TRP A 136 -22.62 2.98 -6.59
CA TRP A 136 -22.51 2.08 -5.45
C TRP A 136 -21.35 2.45 -4.52
N ILE A 137 -20.15 2.71 -5.07
CA ILE A 137 -18.98 3.13 -4.28
C ILE A 137 -19.24 4.47 -3.59
N ASP A 138 -19.83 5.45 -4.30
CA ASP A 138 -20.20 6.75 -3.73
C ASP A 138 -21.14 6.55 -2.52
N THR A 139 -22.18 5.75 -2.67
CA THR A 139 -23.15 5.46 -1.59
C THR A 139 -22.48 4.78 -0.40
N MET A 140 -21.66 3.74 -0.65
CA MET A 140 -21.05 2.95 0.41
C MET A 140 -19.99 3.73 1.20
N PHE A 141 -19.15 4.52 0.51
CA PHE A 141 -18.10 5.30 1.17
C PHE A 141 -18.64 6.59 1.82
N HIS A 142 -19.72 7.18 1.29
CA HIS A 142 -20.35 8.35 1.90
C HIS A 142 -20.85 8.07 3.34
N GLU A 143 -21.24 6.83 3.65
CA GLU A 143 -21.57 6.40 5.03
C GLU A 143 -20.38 6.57 5.99
N TYR A 144 -19.14 6.41 5.48
CA TYR A 144 -17.90 6.45 6.25
C TYR A 144 -17.14 7.77 6.15
N ALA A 145 -17.52 8.65 5.21
CA ALA A 145 -16.95 9.99 5.08
C ALA A 145 -17.35 10.95 6.22
N GLN A 146 -18.08 10.46 7.23
CA GLN A 146 -18.49 11.27 8.38
C GLN A 146 -17.32 11.62 9.30
N PRO A 147 -17.36 12.78 10.00
CA PRO A 147 -16.23 13.29 10.79
C PRO A 147 -15.84 12.39 11.97
N THR A 148 -16.74 11.53 12.44
CA THR A 148 -16.52 10.64 13.57
C THR A 148 -16.16 9.25 13.06
N PRO A 149 -14.96 8.72 13.37
CA PRO A 149 -14.57 7.40 12.91
C PRO A 149 -15.51 6.32 13.48
N PRO A 150 -15.92 5.31 12.70
CA PRO A 150 -16.73 4.19 13.18
C PRO A 150 -16.14 3.55 14.44
N HIS A 151 -16.90 3.62 15.54
CA HIS A 151 -16.50 3.07 16.83
C HIS A 151 -16.76 1.56 16.96
N SER A 152 -17.67 0.98 16.16
CA SER A 152 -17.99 -0.44 16.27
C SER A 152 -17.00 -1.30 15.46
N PRO A 153 -16.47 -2.41 16.02
CA PRO A 153 -15.57 -3.32 15.30
C PRO A 153 -16.17 -3.86 13.99
N ALA A 154 -17.48 -4.10 13.96
CA ALA A 154 -18.17 -4.55 12.76
C ALA A 154 -18.13 -3.49 11.63
N HIS A 155 -18.32 -2.21 11.96
CA HIS A 155 -18.22 -1.13 10.96
C HIS A 155 -16.78 -0.95 10.46
N GLN A 156 -15.79 -1.12 11.34
CA GLN A 156 -14.38 -1.07 10.95
C GLN A 156 -14.03 -2.18 9.96
N HIS A 157 -14.42 -3.43 10.23
CA HIS A 157 -14.20 -4.53 9.29
C HIS A 157 -14.98 -4.36 7.97
N ARG A 158 -16.18 -3.79 8.00
CA ARG A 158 -16.92 -3.44 6.77
C ARG A 158 -16.13 -2.43 5.94
N LEU A 159 -15.56 -1.40 6.56
CA LEU A 159 -14.73 -0.42 5.87
C LEU A 159 -13.43 -1.03 5.31
N VAL A 160 -12.76 -1.92 6.05
CA VAL A 160 -11.60 -2.70 5.54
C VAL A 160 -11.99 -3.46 4.26
N PHE A 161 -13.13 -4.15 4.26
CA PHE A 161 -13.62 -4.85 3.07
C PHE A 161 -13.83 -3.90 1.89
N LEU A 162 -14.48 -2.75 2.12
CA LEU A 162 -14.73 -1.77 1.08
C LEU A 162 -13.45 -1.17 0.51
N MET A 163 -12.46 -0.85 1.35
CA MET A 163 -11.16 -0.34 0.90
C MET A 163 -10.42 -1.39 0.05
N ASN A 164 -10.37 -2.64 0.50
CA ASN A 164 -9.72 -3.73 -0.23
C ASN A 164 -10.44 -4.07 -1.54
N LEU A 165 -11.76 -3.87 -1.61
CA LEU A 165 -12.54 -4.04 -2.83
C LEU A 165 -12.35 -2.87 -3.81
N ALA A 166 -12.27 -1.64 -3.31
CA ALA A 166 -12.06 -0.44 -4.11
C ALA A 166 -10.65 -0.37 -4.72
N GLU A 167 -9.64 -0.95 -4.06
CA GLU A 167 -8.25 -0.97 -4.51
C GLU A 167 -8.09 -1.47 -5.97
N PRO A 168 -8.52 -2.68 -6.36
CA PRO A 168 -8.45 -3.14 -7.75
C PRO A 168 -9.44 -2.42 -8.68
N MET A 169 -10.47 -1.76 -8.13
CA MET A 169 -11.48 -1.03 -8.89
C MET A 169 -11.11 0.43 -9.13
N MET A 170 -9.94 0.89 -8.66
CA MET A 170 -9.59 2.30 -8.70
C MET A 170 -9.54 2.86 -10.13
N ALA A 171 -8.99 2.11 -11.09
CA ALA A 171 -8.85 2.58 -12.48
C ALA A 171 -10.19 3.00 -13.15
N PRO A 172 -11.27 2.21 -13.13
CA PRO A 172 -12.56 2.60 -13.72
C PRO A 172 -13.40 3.60 -12.90
N LEU A 173 -13.04 3.94 -11.67
CA LEU A 173 -13.78 4.92 -10.87
C LEU A 173 -13.62 6.35 -11.42
N GLU A 174 -14.65 7.17 -11.31
CA GLU A 174 -14.59 8.58 -11.67
C GLU A 174 -13.81 9.38 -10.62
N ASP A 175 -13.02 10.35 -11.06
CA ASP A 175 -12.21 11.20 -10.18
C ASP A 175 -13.08 11.91 -9.12
N SER A 176 -14.30 12.34 -9.49
CA SER A 176 -15.24 13.00 -8.58
C SER A 176 -15.70 12.09 -7.42
N VAL A 177 -15.86 10.79 -7.65
CA VAL A 177 -16.25 9.84 -6.59
C VAL A 177 -15.07 9.59 -5.64
N VAL A 178 -13.86 9.49 -6.21
CA VAL A 178 -12.64 9.30 -5.42
C VAL A 178 -12.40 10.48 -4.48
N GLU A 179 -12.50 11.71 -4.99
CA GLU A 179 -12.25 12.93 -4.21
C GLU A 179 -13.36 13.22 -3.18
N ARG A 180 -14.62 13.02 -3.56
CA ARG A 180 -15.76 13.37 -2.70
C ARG A 180 -16.05 12.35 -1.61
N SER A 181 -15.86 11.06 -1.89
CA SER A 181 -16.38 10.00 -1.01
C SER A 181 -15.29 9.05 -0.54
N VAL A 182 -14.40 8.59 -1.43
CA VAL A 182 -13.37 7.61 -1.07
C VAL A 182 -12.29 8.23 -0.18
N LEU A 183 -11.64 9.31 -0.62
CA LEU A 183 -10.52 9.92 0.11
C LEU A 183 -10.90 10.45 1.50
N PRO A 184 -12.03 11.16 1.69
CA PRO A 184 -12.44 11.63 3.01
C PRO A 184 -12.63 10.51 4.04
N ALA A 185 -13.11 9.33 3.61
CA ALA A 185 -13.27 8.17 4.48
C ALA A 185 -11.92 7.55 4.91
N VAL A 186 -10.86 7.77 4.12
CA VAL A 186 -9.53 7.14 4.32
C VAL A 186 -8.59 8.02 5.15
N TYR A 187 -8.69 9.35 5.03
CA TYR A 187 -7.78 10.29 5.70
C TYR A 187 -7.58 10.07 7.21
N PRO A 188 -8.62 9.78 8.02
CA PRO A 188 -8.44 9.57 9.47
C PRO A 188 -7.52 8.39 9.81
N TYR A 189 -7.37 7.43 8.88
CA TYR A 189 -6.64 6.19 9.09
C TYR A 189 -5.20 6.23 8.56
N LEU A 190 -4.80 7.29 7.84
CA LEU A 190 -3.43 7.43 7.33
C LEU A 190 -2.41 7.81 8.41
N THR A 191 -2.86 8.41 9.51
CA THR A 191 -1.99 8.87 10.61
C THR A 191 -2.18 8.08 11.90
N SER A 192 -3.12 7.12 11.92
CA SER A 192 -3.52 6.38 13.12
C SER A 192 -3.41 4.88 12.89
N ASN A 193 -2.58 4.20 13.68
CA ASN A 193 -2.43 2.74 13.63
C ASN A 193 -3.26 2.00 14.68
N VAL A 194 -4.28 2.64 15.27
CA VAL A 194 -5.15 2.04 16.31
C VAL A 194 -5.74 0.71 15.83
N ASN A 195 -6.17 0.66 14.57
CA ASN A 195 -6.51 -0.58 13.89
C ASN A 195 -5.54 -0.77 12.73
N ARG A 196 -4.66 -1.78 12.87
CA ARG A 196 -3.61 -2.07 11.90
C ARG A 196 -4.17 -2.42 10.52
N GLU A 197 -5.28 -3.16 10.45
CA GLU A 197 -5.89 -3.54 9.18
C GLU A 197 -6.42 -2.31 8.44
N LEU A 198 -7.09 -1.39 9.15
CA LEU A 198 -7.56 -0.13 8.56
C LEU A 198 -6.41 0.74 8.08
N PHE A 199 -5.33 0.84 8.86
CA PHE A 199 -4.12 1.58 8.48
C PHE A 199 -3.48 0.99 7.22
N GLU A 200 -3.28 -0.32 7.16
CA GLU A 200 -2.69 -1.00 6.00
C GLU A 200 -3.58 -0.88 4.75
N SER A 201 -4.90 -1.10 4.88
CA SER A 201 -5.86 -0.93 3.78
C SER A 201 -5.95 0.52 3.29
N ALA A 202 -5.87 1.51 4.19
CA ALA A 202 -5.88 2.93 3.83
C ALA A 202 -4.68 3.30 2.97
N HIS A 203 -3.48 2.89 3.39
CA HIS A 203 -2.26 3.10 2.60
C HIS A 203 -2.31 2.36 1.27
N SER A 204 -2.80 1.11 1.23
CA SER A 204 -2.95 0.35 -0.01
C SER A 204 -3.88 1.05 -1.01
N LEU A 205 -5.02 1.56 -0.53
CA LEU A 205 -5.98 2.27 -1.37
C LEU A 205 -5.43 3.59 -1.90
N VAL A 206 -4.69 4.36 -1.10
CA VAL A 206 -4.00 5.58 -1.58
C VAL A 206 -2.96 5.22 -2.65
N LEU A 207 -2.20 4.14 -2.48
CA LEU A 207 -1.28 3.69 -3.51
C LEU A 207 -2.00 3.25 -4.80
N ALA A 208 -3.20 2.69 -4.70
CA ALA A 208 -4.04 2.44 -5.88
C ALA A 208 -4.50 3.73 -6.57
N VAL A 209 -4.80 4.81 -5.83
CA VAL A 209 -5.09 6.14 -6.41
C VAL A 209 -3.90 6.64 -7.23
N PHE A 210 -2.68 6.48 -6.72
CA PHE A 210 -1.45 6.77 -7.47
C PHE A 210 -1.29 5.84 -8.68
N ALA A 211 -1.40 4.51 -8.51
CA ALA A 211 -1.22 3.55 -9.60
C ALA A 211 -2.24 3.77 -10.74
N ALA A 212 -3.47 4.16 -10.41
CA ALA A 212 -4.53 4.48 -11.35
C ALA A 212 -4.43 5.90 -11.96
N LYS A 213 -3.45 6.71 -11.54
CA LYS A 213 -3.16 8.06 -12.06
C LYS A 213 -4.34 9.02 -11.98
N LYS A 214 -5.11 8.96 -10.89
CA LYS A 214 -6.26 9.83 -10.66
C LYS A 214 -5.85 11.29 -10.50
N ALA A 215 -6.75 12.22 -10.84
CA ALA A 215 -6.49 13.66 -10.68
C ALA A 215 -6.07 14.01 -9.24
N ALA A 216 -6.78 13.44 -8.26
CA ALA A 216 -6.51 13.56 -6.84
C ALA A 216 -5.07 13.18 -6.42
N ALA A 217 -4.37 12.32 -7.17
CA ALA A 217 -3.00 11.93 -6.86
C ALA A 217 -2.06 13.15 -6.84
N ARG A 218 -2.28 14.12 -7.73
CA ARG A 218 -1.44 15.33 -7.81
C ARG A 218 -1.56 16.19 -6.55
N GLU A 219 -2.79 16.40 -6.08
CA GLU A 219 -3.05 17.20 -4.88
C GLU A 219 -2.64 16.49 -3.60
N LEU A 220 -2.82 15.16 -3.57
CA LEU A 220 -2.47 14.32 -2.43
C LEU A 220 -0.95 14.13 -2.28
N SER A 221 -0.18 14.24 -3.36
CA SER A 221 1.27 13.98 -3.41
C SER A 221 2.08 14.61 -2.28
N PRO A 222 2.09 15.95 -2.08
CA PRO A 222 2.90 16.56 -1.04
C PRO A 222 2.45 16.17 0.38
N VAL A 223 1.14 15.97 0.57
CA VAL A 223 0.57 15.58 1.87
C VAL A 223 0.96 14.14 2.19
N TYR A 224 0.82 13.23 1.24
CA TYR A 224 1.15 11.82 1.42
C TYR A 224 2.66 11.61 1.63
N ALA A 225 3.51 12.32 0.88
CA ALA A 225 4.95 12.32 1.11
C ALA A 225 5.31 12.70 2.56
N ARG A 226 4.60 13.68 3.13
CA ARG A 226 4.76 14.11 4.52
C ARG A 226 4.25 13.05 5.50
N VAL A 227 3.08 12.46 5.26
CA VAL A 227 2.53 11.36 6.08
C VAL A 227 3.51 10.19 6.14
N LEU A 228 4.10 9.80 5.01
CA LEU A 228 5.09 8.71 4.97
C LEU A 228 6.38 9.05 5.75
N ILE A 229 6.87 10.29 5.63
CA ILE A 229 8.05 10.76 6.37
C ILE A 229 7.79 10.86 7.88
N GLU A 230 6.60 11.32 8.28
CA GLU A 230 6.24 11.47 9.69
C GLU A 230 5.87 10.12 10.33
N GLY A 231 5.31 9.20 9.54
CA GLY A 231 4.94 7.85 9.99
C GLY A 231 6.11 6.89 10.19
N TYR A 232 7.27 7.14 9.58
CA TYR A 232 8.47 6.32 9.79
C TYR A 232 9.36 6.90 10.90
N PRO A 233 9.83 6.11 11.88
CA PRO A 233 9.82 4.63 11.96
C PRO A 233 8.71 4.01 12.83
N THR A 234 7.77 4.80 13.36
CA THR A 234 6.83 4.35 14.41
C THR A 234 5.61 3.61 13.87
N LEU A 235 5.01 4.09 12.78
CA LEU A 235 3.81 3.54 12.15
C LEU A 235 4.15 2.63 10.96
N LEU A 236 5.24 2.95 10.25
CA LEU A 236 5.65 2.28 9.02
C LEU A 236 6.96 1.53 9.19
N THR A 237 7.03 0.35 8.57
CA THR A 237 8.30 -0.36 8.36
C THR A 237 9.08 0.27 7.22
N ILE A 238 10.40 0.00 7.15
CA ILE A 238 11.24 0.49 6.06
C ILE A 238 10.75 -0.02 4.69
N GLU A 239 10.29 -1.26 4.62
CA GLU A 239 9.84 -1.86 3.36
C GLU A 239 8.54 -1.23 2.85
N GLN A 240 7.61 -0.95 3.77
CA GLN A 240 6.39 -0.21 3.46
C GLN A 240 6.71 1.22 3.00
N LEU A 241 7.64 1.91 3.68
CA LEU A 241 8.09 3.24 3.28
C LEU A 241 8.70 3.24 1.87
N ARG A 242 9.61 2.30 1.59
CA ARG A 242 10.26 2.14 0.27
C ARG A 242 9.24 1.90 -0.82
N THR A 243 8.38 0.90 -0.63
CA THR A 243 7.34 0.53 -1.61
C THR A 243 6.38 1.69 -1.86
N ALA A 244 5.92 2.37 -0.81
CA ALA A 244 5.00 3.49 -0.94
C ALA A 244 5.63 4.68 -1.69
N TYR A 245 6.88 5.05 -1.37
CA TYR A 245 7.59 6.14 -2.06
C TYR A 245 7.87 5.80 -3.52
N ILE A 246 8.31 4.58 -3.82
CA ILE A 246 8.57 4.14 -5.20
C ILE A 246 7.28 4.25 -6.03
N THR A 247 6.18 3.67 -5.55
CA THR A 247 4.90 3.69 -6.28
C THR A 247 4.38 5.10 -6.49
N MET A 248 4.46 5.96 -5.46
CA MET A 248 4.07 7.37 -5.55
C MET A 248 4.93 8.12 -6.59
N VAL A 249 6.25 8.07 -6.47
CA VAL A 249 7.16 8.81 -7.37
C VAL A 249 7.10 8.26 -8.79
N GLN A 250 6.93 6.95 -8.98
CA GLN A 250 6.79 6.35 -10.30
C GLN A 250 5.50 6.80 -10.99
N SER A 251 4.36 6.79 -10.29
CA SER A 251 3.11 7.32 -10.83
C SER A 251 3.22 8.81 -11.20
N LEU A 252 3.86 9.60 -10.34
CA LEU A 252 4.05 11.03 -10.58
C LEU A 252 5.02 11.29 -11.73
N ALA A 253 6.09 10.52 -11.85
CA ALA A 253 7.05 10.61 -12.97
C ALA A 253 6.39 10.34 -14.34
N GLU A 254 5.26 9.65 -14.37
CA GLU A 254 4.50 9.40 -15.61
C GLU A 254 3.43 10.47 -15.89
N THR A 255 3.14 11.35 -14.93
CA THR A 255 2.02 12.31 -15.02
C THR A 255 2.42 13.78 -14.84
N ASP A 256 3.38 14.06 -13.95
CA ASP A 256 3.96 15.37 -13.64
C ASP A 256 5.37 15.22 -13.03
N ASP A 257 6.37 15.41 -13.87
CA ASP A 257 7.80 15.38 -13.55
C ASP A 257 8.17 16.32 -12.39
N ALA A 258 7.57 17.51 -12.34
CA ALA A 258 7.90 18.53 -11.34
C ALA A 258 7.37 18.13 -9.95
N LEU A 259 6.17 17.57 -9.89
CA LEU A 259 5.62 17.00 -8.66
C LEU A 259 6.43 15.79 -8.18
N ALA A 260 6.86 14.91 -9.09
CA ALA A 260 7.73 13.78 -8.76
C ALA A 260 9.03 14.27 -8.12
N TRP A 261 9.65 15.31 -8.69
CA TRP A 261 10.86 15.91 -8.10
C TRP A 261 10.59 16.62 -6.77
N LEU A 262 9.44 17.30 -6.62
CA LEU A 262 9.06 17.97 -5.36
C LEU A 262 8.97 16.98 -4.20
N THR A 263 8.31 15.83 -4.38
CA THR A 263 8.19 14.80 -3.33
C THR A 263 9.56 14.24 -2.92
N VAL A 264 10.47 14.06 -3.88
CA VAL A 264 11.87 13.67 -3.64
C VAL A 264 12.64 14.74 -2.85
N GLN A 265 12.38 16.03 -3.09
CA GLN A 265 12.97 17.09 -2.27
C GLN A 265 12.47 17.06 -0.82
N HIS A 266 11.22 16.64 -0.55
CA HIS A 266 10.76 16.45 0.84
C HIS A 266 11.59 15.40 1.56
N LEU A 267 11.93 14.29 0.88
CA LEU A 267 12.81 13.25 1.40
C LEU A 267 14.23 13.76 1.63
N MET A 268 14.80 14.51 0.68
CA MET A 268 16.13 15.11 0.82
C MET A 268 16.20 16.08 2.01
N ARG A 269 15.22 16.96 2.15
CA ARG A 269 15.13 17.90 3.28
C ARG A 269 15.05 17.16 4.62
N LYS A 270 14.33 16.03 4.67
CA LYS A 270 14.29 15.17 5.86
C LYS A 270 15.66 14.59 6.18
N ILE A 271 16.39 14.05 5.19
CA ILE A 271 17.74 13.51 5.39
C ILE A 271 18.68 14.61 5.90
N GLU A 272 18.62 15.81 5.33
CA GLU A 272 19.47 16.94 5.74
C GLU A 272 19.17 17.45 7.15
N SER A 273 17.91 17.33 7.60
CA SER A 273 17.51 17.68 8.97
C SER A 273 18.04 16.71 10.03
N LEU A 274 18.46 15.50 9.64
CA LEU A 274 18.98 14.49 10.56
C LEU A 274 20.49 14.71 10.81
N PRO A 275 20.95 14.51 12.07
CA PRO A 275 22.32 14.80 12.46
C PRO A 275 23.33 13.97 11.64
N VAL A 276 24.37 14.65 11.18
CA VAL A 276 25.58 14.04 10.59
C VAL A 276 26.62 14.10 11.69
N ALA A 277 26.79 13.04 12.45
CA ALA A 277 27.60 13.07 13.68
C ALA A 277 29.04 13.59 13.43
N THR A 278 29.31 14.84 13.80
CA THR A 278 30.59 15.32 14.38
C THR A 278 30.38 16.68 15.06
N THR A 279 30.06 16.71 16.36
CA THR A 279 30.66 17.69 17.29
C THR A 279 30.51 17.17 18.72
N THR A 280 31.58 16.59 19.25
CA THR A 280 31.82 16.58 20.69
C THR A 280 32.11 18.03 21.09
N THR A 281 31.24 18.66 21.87
CA THR A 281 31.67 19.74 22.78
C THR A 281 30.98 19.53 24.12
N THR A 282 31.71 18.82 24.96
CA THR A 282 31.59 18.85 26.41
C THR A 282 31.59 20.31 26.89
N THR A 283 30.55 20.74 27.59
CA THR A 283 30.69 21.76 28.64
C THR A 283 30.16 21.17 29.93
N THR A 284 31.06 20.45 30.59
CA THR A 284 30.98 20.14 32.01
C THR A 284 31.05 21.47 32.77
N THR A 285 29.98 21.83 33.48
CA THR A 285 30.13 22.60 34.72
C THR A 285 29.63 21.71 35.84
N THR A 286 30.59 21.24 36.62
CA THR A 286 30.45 20.44 37.83
C THR A 286 29.68 21.22 38.88
N THR A 287 28.65 20.62 39.49
CA THR A 287 28.46 20.67 40.95
C THR A 287 27.81 19.38 41.43
N THR A 288 28.54 18.76 42.33
CA THR A 288 28.33 17.54 43.11
C THR A 288 26.99 17.49 43.85
N THR A 289 26.36 16.31 43.90
CA THR A 289 26.10 15.57 45.16
C THR A 289 25.62 14.13 44.92
N THR A 290 26.48 13.20 45.33
CA THR A 290 26.22 11.97 46.13
C THR A 290 25.23 10.89 45.65
N ALA A 291 25.84 9.73 45.35
CA ALA A 291 25.59 8.41 45.94
C ALA A 291 24.28 7.67 45.61
N ALA A 292 24.37 6.64 44.75
CA ALA A 292 23.95 5.25 45.04
C ALA A 292 24.17 4.31 43.83
N ALA A 293 24.78 3.14 44.11
CA ALA A 293 24.74 1.87 43.36
C ALA A 293 25.31 1.85 41.92
N ALA A 294 26.50 1.32 41.59
CA ALA A 294 27.27 0.18 42.11
C ALA A 294 26.52 -1.17 42.08
N ALA A 295 26.17 -1.65 40.88
CA ALA A 295 26.03 -3.09 40.56
C ALA A 295 25.79 -3.29 39.05
N ALA A 296 26.83 -3.56 38.25
CA ALA A 296 26.78 -4.36 37.00
C ALA A 296 28.11 -4.34 36.20
N ALA A 297 29.26 -4.41 36.89
CA ALA A 297 30.60 -4.39 36.26
C ALA A 297 31.15 -5.80 35.97
N ALA A 298 30.34 -6.75 35.52
CA ALA A 298 30.81 -8.13 35.27
C ALA A 298 30.05 -8.83 34.13
N ALA A 299 30.20 -8.36 32.89
CA ALA A 299 29.96 -9.16 31.68
C ALA A 299 30.61 -8.54 30.42
N ALA A 300 31.78 -7.92 30.56
CA ALA A 300 32.57 -7.42 29.44
C ALA A 300 33.38 -8.56 28.81
N ALA A 301 32.80 -9.34 27.90
CA ALA A 301 33.52 -10.20 26.94
C ALA A 301 32.60 -10.76 25.84
N THR A 302 32.08 -9.90 24.96
CA THR A 302 31.69 -10.28 23.58
C THR A 302 31.50 -9.00 22.77
N ALA A 303 32.35 -8.78 21.78
CA ALA A 303 32.33 -7.61 20.92
C ALA A 303 31.03 -7.56 20.09
N SER A 304 30.13 -6.65 20.44
CA SER A 304 29.00 -6.21 19.61
C SER A 304 29.25 -4.77 19.13
N PRO A 305 28.82 -4.40 17.90
CA PRO A 305 29.06 -3.09 17.31
C PRO A 305 28.41 -1.96 18.14
N PRO A 306 28.93 -0.71 18.05
CA PRO A 306 28.56 0.37 18.95
C PRO A 306 27.10 0.77 18.74
N ALA A 307 26.38 0.97 19.85
CA ALA A 307 24.96 1.29 19.91
C ALA A 307 24.54 2.37 18.87
N ASP A 308 23.67 1.97 17.94
CA ASP A 308 23.14 2.80 16.87
C ASP A 308 22.32 3.97 17.44
N ASP A 309 22.76 5.21 17.22
CA ASP A 309 21.91 6.38 17.40
C ASP A 309 20.69 6.23 16.47
N PRO A 310 19.44 6.20 17.00
CA PRO A 310 18.25 5.99 16.19
C PRO A 310 18.10 7.03 15.07
N ALA A 311 18.67 8.23 15.24
CA ALA A 311 18.69 9.26 14.22
C ALA A 311 19.64 8.92 13.06
N LEU A 312 20.78 8.29 13.32
CA LEU A 312 21.72 7.83 12.30
C LEU A 312 21.16 6.64 11.53
N LEU A 313 20.47 5.73 12.21
CA LEU A 313 19.78 4.61 11.56
C LEU A 313 18.64 5.11 10.66
N ALA A 314 17.81 6.04 11.16
CA ALA A 314 16.75 6.65 10.37
C ALA A 314 17.31 7.38 9.14
N ARG A 315 18.41 8.13 9.31
CA ARG A 315 19.11 8.81 8.21
C ARG A 315 19.52 7.81 7.12
N SER A 316 20.14 6.71 7.53
CA SER A 316 20.55 5.61 6.64
C SER A 316 19.38 5.06 5.83
N HIS A 317 18.25 4.82 6.49
CA HIS A 317 17.04 4.27 5.85
C HIS A 317 16.41 5.25 4.85
N TYR A 318 16.32 6.54 5.18
CA TYR A 318 15.85 7.55 4.23
C TYR A 318 16.78 7.68 3.02
N LEU A 319 18.09 7.50 3.20
CA LEU A 319 19.08 7.50 2.13
C LEU A 319 18.89 6.30 1.18
N ILE A 320 18.53 5.13 1.71
CA ILE A 320 18.14 3.96 0.91
C ILE A 320 16.88 4.27 0.09
N VAL A 321 15.84 4.83 0.72
CA VAL A 321 14.60 5.21 0.03
C VAL A 321 14.89 6.22 -1.08
N LEU A 322 15.80 7.17 -0.85
CA LEU A 322 16.22 8.16 -1.87
C LEU A 322 16.95 7.48 -3.04
N ALA A 323 17.79 6.49 -2.77
CA ALA A 323 18.49 5.72 -3.80
C ALA A 323 17.51 4.92 -4.67
N ASP A 324 16.44 4.37 -4.10
CA ASP A 324 15.40 3.67 -4.87
C ASP A 324 14.70 4.58 -5.90
N GLN A 325 14.67 5.90 -5.66
CA GLN A 325 14.05 6.86 -6.58
C GLN A 325 14.84 7.08 -7.88
N LEU A 326 16.05 6.51 -7.99
CA LEU A 326 16.84 6.56 -9.23
C LEU A 326 16.12 5.91 -10.41
N ARG A 327 15.36 4.84 -10.17
CA ARG A 327 14.61 4.15 -11.23
C ARG A 327 13.43 4.99 -11.72
N PRO A 328 12.46 5.39 -10.85
CA PRO A 328 11.36 6.27 -11.24
C PRO A 328 11.80 7.57 -11.93
N LEU A 329 12.88 8.21 -11.45
CA LEU A 329 13.36 9.46 -12.03
C LEU A 329 14.31 9.28 -13.22
N SER A 330 14.58 8.05 -13.66
CA SER A 330 15.42 7.82 -14.86
C SER A 330 14.66 8.04 -16.16
N SER A 331 13.34 7.88 -16.13
CA SER A 331 12.45 8.28 -17.23
C SER A 331 12.34 9.80 -17.34
N VAL A 332 12.59 10.50 -16.23
CA VAL A 332 12.45 11.94 -16.10
C VAL A 332 13.82 12.63 -16.21
N GLY A 333 13.88 13.85 -16.72
CA GLY A 333 15.13 14.62 -16.88
C GLY A 333 15.91 14.93 -15.58
N PHE A 334 15.47 14.46 -14.42
CA PHE A 334 16.06 14.72 -13.10
C PHE A 334 17.11 13.71 -12.65
N PHE A 335 17.35 12.62 -13.39
CA PHE A 335 18.33 11.58 -13.04
C PHE A 335 19.70 12.14 -12.63
N ARG A 336 20.26 13.07 -13.41
CA ARG A 336 21.56 13.71 -13.12
C ARG A 336 21.56 14.53 -11.83
N LEU A 337 20.45 15.20 -11.56
CA LEU A 337 20.31 16.03 -10.37
C LEU A 337 20.27 15.15 -9.13
N LEU A 338 19.50 14.05 -9.17
CA LEU A 338 19.44 13.07 -8.10
C LEU A 338 20.81 12.43 -7.84
N LEU A 339 21.56 12.05 -8.88
CA LEU A 339 22.92 11.51 -8.73
C LEU A 339 23.88 12.48 -8.04
N ARG A 340 23.80 13.78 -8.34
CA ARG A 340 24.62 14.81 -7.64
C ARG A 340 24.25 14.90 -6.17
N SER A 341 22.96 14.95 -5.86
CA SER A 341 22.46 15.02 -4.49
C SER A 341 22.82 13.78 -3.69
N LEU A 342 22.64 12.58 -4.26
CA LEU A 342 23.03 11.31 -3.64
C LEU A 342 24.53 11.27 -3.34
N ARG A 343 25.39 11.71 -4.27
CA ARG A 343 26.85 11.76 -4.01
C ARG A 343 27.18 12.59 -2.77
N SER A 344 26.61 13.79 -2.67
CA SER A 344 26.82 14.66 -1.50
C SER A 344 26.35 14.00 -0.21
N LEU A 345 25.16 13.38 -0.22
CA LEU A 345 24.57 12.77 0.97
C LEU A 345 25.30 11.48 1.40
N ILE A 346 25.73 10.64 0.45
CA ILE A 346 26.47 9.39 0.71
C ILE A 346 27.86 9.68 1.28
N ILE A 347 28.58 10.66 0.74
CA ILE A 347 29.93 11.03 1.25
C ILE A 347 29.82 11.55 2.69
N ARG A 348 28.75 12.29 2.99
CA ARG A 348 28.47 12.81 4.33
C ARG A 348 27.91 11.76 5.29
N GLU A 349 27.64 10.53 4.85
CA GLU A 349 27.05 9.50 5.71
C GLU A 349 28.05 9.00 6.74
N PRO A 350 27.82 9.20 8.06
CA PRO A 350 28.79 8.83 9.09
C PRO A 350 28.91 7.30 9.22
N ASN A 351 27.82 6.56 9.04
CA ASN A 351 27.81 5.11 9.18
C ASN A 351 28.41 4.42 7.94
N ALA A 352 29.59 3.81 8.10
CA ALA A 352 30.28 3.12 7.01
C ALA A 352 29.50 1.89 6.49
N PHE A 353 28.84 1.14 7.37
CA PHE A 353 28.03 -0.02 6.97
C PHE A 353 26.81 0.43 6.15
N ALA A 354 26.09 1.45 6.64
CA ALA A 354 24.97 2.05 5.92
C ALA A 354 25.39 2.60 4.57
N ARG A 355 26.57 3.24 4.49
CA ARG A 355 27.13 3.74 3.23
C ARG A 355 27.33 2.63 2.20
N HIS A 356 27.86 1.48 2.63
CA HIS A 356 28.00 0.31 1.76
C HIS A 356 26.65 -0.27 1.34
N ALA A 357 25.67 -0.34 2.25
CA ALA A 357 24.32 -0.79 1.95
C ALA A 357 23.64 0.12 0.91
N VAL A 358 23.71 1.44 1.08
CA VAL A 358 23.20 2.41 0.11
C VAL A 358 23.91 2.26 -1.23
N MET A 359 25.24 2.12 -1.24
CA MET A 359 25.99 1.90 -2.47
C MET A 359 25.55 0.63 -3.22
N LYS A 360 25.26 -0.45 -2.49
CA LYS A 360 24.71 -1.67 -3.08
C LYS A 360 23.35 -1.41 -3.73
N VAL A 361 22.44 -0.74 -3.03
CA VAL A 361 21.10 -0.38 -3.55
C VAL A 361 21.21 0.51 -4.80
N VAL A 362 22.09 1.51 -4.78
CA VAL A 362 22.38 2.37 -5.94
C VAL A 362 22.89 1.56 -7.13
N PHE A 363 23.79 0.61 -6.90
CA PHE A 363 24.30 -0.26 -7.96
C PHE A 363 23.18 -1.15 -8.54
N GLU A 364 22.38 -1.78 -7.69
CA GLU A 364 21.23 -2.61 -8.12
C GLU A 364 20.17 -1.77 -8.86
N ALA A 365 19.98 -0.51 -8.47
CA ALA A 365 19.10 0.42 -9.15
C ALA A 365 19.59 0.71 -10.57
N ILE A 366 20.88 1.00 -10.74
CA ILE A 366 21.50 1.36 -12.03
C ILE A 366 21.69 0.14 -12.94
N ALA A 367 22.18 -0.97 -12.41
CA ALA A 367 22.48 -2.18 -13.18
C ALA A 367 21.23 -2.91 -13.68
N GLY A 368 20.05 -2.61 -13.12
CA GLY A 368 18.78 -3.20 -13.53
C GLY A 368 18.62 -4.68 -13.15
N ALA A 369 19.38 -5.15 -12.16
CA ALA A 369 19.41 -6.56 -11.73
C ALA A 369 18.14 -7.04 -11.00
N GLY A 370 17.10 -6.21 -10.89
CA GLY A 370 15.92 -6.48 -10.07
C GLY A 370 14.60 -6.28 -10.82
N GLY A 371 14.32 -7.13 -11.81
CA GLY A 371 12.99 -7.56 -12.31
C GLY A 371 12.01 -6.51 -12.90
N ASN A 372 11.91 -5.32 -12.31
CA ASN A 372 10.98 -4.26 -12.68
C ASN A 372 11.77 -3.09 -13.27
N GLY A 373 11.70 -2.91 -14.59
CA GLY A 373 12.10 -1.68 -15.30
C GLY A 373 13.50 -1.15 -14.98
N GLY A 374 14.49 -1.48 -15.82
CA GLY A 374 15.83 -0.91 -15.68
C GLY A 374 15.84 0.61 -15.93
N VAL A 375 16.81 1.30 -15.34
CA VAL A 375 17.20 2.65 -15.76
C VAL A 375 17.36 2.67 -17.28
N SER A 376 16.98 3.77 -17.95
CA SER A 376 17.16 3.90 -19.41
C SER A 376 18.60 3.56 -19.82
N GLU A 377 18.81 3.00 -21.02
CA GLU A 377 20.18 2.61 -21.47
C GLU A 377 21.17 3.78 -21.41
N ILE A 378 20.70 5.00 -21.72
CA ILE A 378 21.48 6.24 -21.58
C ILE A 378 21.85 6.48 -20.09
N GLY A 379 20.90 6.29 -19.18
CA GLY A 379 21.10 6.45 -17.75
C GLY A 379 21.97 5.36 -17.14
N LYS A 380 22.00 4.15 -17.70
CA LYS A 380 22.88 3.07 -17.25
C LYS A 380 24.35 3.40 -17.49
N VAL A 381 24.71 3.82 -18.70
CA VAL A 381 26.11 4.17 -19.03
C VAL A 381 26.60 5.33 -18.16
N GLU A 382 25.78 6.37 -18.02
CA GLU A 382 26.11 7.52 -17.17
C GLU A 382 26.16 7.14 -15.70
N GLY A 383 25.18 6.37 -15.23
CA GLY A 383 25.06 5.90 -13.85
C GLY A 383 26.24 5.02 -13.43
N VAL A 384 26.67 4.07 -14.27
CA VAL A 384 27.83 3.21 -13.98
C VAL A 384 29.11 4.03 -13.90
N LYS A 385 29.35 4.96 -14.84
CA LYS A 385 30.52 5.85 -14.80
C LYS A 385 30.53 6.72 -13.53
N TRP A 386 29.37 7.28 -13.18
CA TRP A 386 29.20 8.04 -11.94
C TRP A 386 29.45 7.17 -10.71
N PHE A 387 28.93 5.94 -10.67
CA PHE A 387 29.07 5.01 -9.55
C PHE A 387 30.52 4.62 -9.29
N LEU A 388 31.28 4.32 -10.36
CA LEU A 388 32.71 4.03 -10.26
C LEU A 388 33.51 5.22 -9.70
N THR A 389 33.08 6.45 -10.03
CA THR A 389 33.70 7.66 -9.47
C THR A 389 33.35 7.82 -7.99
N LEU A 390 32.09 7.63 -7.62
CA LEU A 390 31.64 7.68 -6.22
C LEU A 390 32.36 6.63 -5.36
N LYS A 391 32.53 5.40 -5.89
CA LYS A 391 33.24 4.33 -5.19
C LYS A 391 34.67 4.73 -4.83
N LYS A 392 35.40 5.33 -5.78
CA LYS A 392 36.76 5.85 -5.54
C LYS A 392 36.78 6.94 -4.47
N ASP A 393 35.82 7.86 -4.49
CA ASP A 393 35.74 8.92 -3.47
C ASP A 393 35.48 8.36 -2.06
N VAL A 394 34.60 7.37 -1.96
CA VAL A 394 34.25 6.73 -0.69
C VAL A 394 35.43 5.92 -0.14
N GLU A 395 36.11 5.15 -0.98
CA GLU A 395 37.32 4.39 -0.62
C GLU A 395 38.50 5.33 -0.26
N GLY A 396 38.70 6.39 -1.03
CA GLY A 396 39.72 7.41 -0.75
C GLY A 396 39.47 8.18 0.55
N SER A 397 38.21 8.46 0.88
CA SER A 397 37.81 9.08 2.15
C SER A 397 37.92 8.12 3.34
N GLY A 398 37.82 6.81 3.11
CA GLY A 398 38.06 5.77 4.13
C GLY A 398 39.52 5.69 4.53
N ASN A 399 40.43 5.61 3.55
CA ASN A 399 41.88 5.56 3.80
C ASN A 399 42.42 6.82 4.50
N ALA A 400 41.82 7.99 4.27
CA ALA A 400 42.21 9.23 4.95
C ALA A 400 41.73 9.31 6.42
N ARG A 401 40.71 8.54 6.80
CA ARG A 401 40.19 8.49 8.19
C ARG A 401 40.85 7.39 9.03
N ASP A 402 41.27 6.28 8.42
CA ASP A 402 41.94 5.18 9.13
C ASP A 402 43.47 5.38 9.26
N GLY A 403 44.07 6.30 8.49
CA GLY A 403 45.51 6.64 8.58
C GLY A 403 45.89 7.67 9.65
N GLY A 404 44.97 7.97 10.57
CA GLY A 404 45.13 8.97 11.62
C GLY A 404 45.02 8.40 13.03
N CYS A 405 45.89 7.45 13.36
CA CYS A 405 46.46 7.18 14.69
C CYS A 405 47.50 6.07 14.60
#